data_AF-A0A255R614-F1
#
_entry.id   AF-A0A255R614-F1
#
_cell.length_a   1.000
_cell.length_b   1.000
_cell.length_c   1.000
_cell.angle_alpha   90.00
_cell.angle_beta   90.00
_cell.angle_gamma   90.00
#
_symmetry.space_group_name_H-M   'P 1'
#
loop_
_entity.id
_entity.type
_entity.pdbx_description
1 polymer ?
#
loop_
_entity_poly.entity_id
_entity_poly.type
_entity_poly.pdbx_seq_one_letter_code
_entity_poly.pdbx_strand_id
1 'polypeptide(L)'
;MPAPQTADEIVADKFLEVRAKLLEIAATLDRVDRASADSSLSDEAAHRRDALQKGIEIIASEGSDRAARLQMLYSREYQPGWRETFGMKSS
;
A
#
# COMPACT_ATOMS: atom_id res chain seq x y z
N MET A 1 -18.72 26.33 9.15
CA MET A 1 -17.92 25.09 9.14
C MET A 1 -18.86 23.96 9.51
N PRO A 2 -19.04 22.91 8.69
CA PRO A 2 -19.79 21.73 9.13
C PRO A 2 -19.08 21.10 10.34
N ALA A 3 -19.85 20.48 11.23
CA ALA A 3 -19.30 19.75 12.36
C ALA A 3 -18.46 18.55 11.86
N PRO A 4 -17.41 18.13 12.60
CA PRO A 4 -16.68 16.91 12.28
C PRO A 4 -17.63 15.71 12.31
N GLN A 5 -17.49 14.79 11.36
CA GLN A 5 -18.25 13.53 11.36
C GLN A 5 -17.88 12.70 12.60
N THR A 6 -18.87 12.03 13.16
CA THR A 6 -18.69 11.03 14.22
C THR A 6 -18.04 9.75 13.67
N ALA A 7 -17.48 8.92 14.55
CA ALA A 7 -16.92 7.64 14.16
C ALA A 7 -17.98 6.72 13.49
N ASP A 8 -19.20 6.71 14.02
CA ASP A 8 -20.31 5.90 13.50
C ASP A 8 -20.71 6.33 12.09
N GLU A 9 -20.81 7.65 11.84
CA GLU A 9 -21.09 8.19 10.51
C GLU A 9 -19.98 7.83 9.51
N ILE A 10 -18.71 7.91 9.91
CA ILE A 10 -17.59 7.54 9.04
C ILE A 10 -17.65 6.05 8.68
N VAL A 11 -17.91 5.17 9.64
CA VAL A 11 -18.01 3.73 9.38
C VAL A 11 -19.19 3.45 8.45
N ALA A 12 -20.37 4.02 8.73
CA ALA A 12 -21.56 3.83 7.90
C ALA A 12 -21.34 4.29 6.44
N ASP A 13 -20.74 5.47 6.26
CA ASP A 13 -20.46 6.06 4.94
C ASP A 13 -19.41 5.27 4.16
N LYS A 14 -18.42 4.68 4.85
CA LYS A 14 -17.24 4.07 4.22
C LYS A 14 -17.26 2.55 4.16
N PHE A 15 -18.19 1.89 4.85
CA PHE A 15 -18.19 0.43 4.97
C PHE A 15 -18.16 -0.30 3.62
N LEU A 16 -19.05 0.08 2.69
CA LEU A 16 -19.12 -0.58 1.38
C LEU A 16 -17.90 -0.30 0.50
N GLU A 17 -17.37 0.92 0.56
CA GLU A 17 -16.18 1.33 -0.19
C GLU A 17 -14.94 0.53 0.29
N VAL A 18 -14.72 0.48 1.61
CA VAL A 18 -13.60 -0.25 2.20
C VAL A 18 -13.75 -1.75 1.97
N ARG A 19 -14.96 -2.31 2.13
CA ARG A 19 -15.24 -3.73 1.86
C ARG A 19 -14.91 -4.12 0.42
N ALA A 20 -15.27 -3.29 -0.56
CA ALA A 20 -14.95 -3.55 -1.96
C ALA A 20 -13.43 -3.61 -2.18
N LYS A 21 -12.67 -2.65 -1.64
CA LYS A 21 -11.20 -2.63 -1.72
C LYS A 21 -10.58 -3.87 -1.08
N LEU A 22 -11.09 -4.33 0.07
CA LEU A 22 -10.61 -5.55 0.71
C LEU A 22 -10.82 -6.80 -0.17
N LEU A 23 -11.98 -6.90 -0.83
CA LEU A 23 -12.27 -8.01 -1.76
C LEU A 23 -11.36 -7.97 -2.99
N GLU A 24 -11.08 -6.78 -3.53
CA GLU A 24 -10.17 -6.61 -4.67
C GLU A 24 -8.73 -7.05 -4.33
N ILE A 25 -8.25 -6.66 -3.15
CA ILE A 25 -6.93 -7.07 -2.64
C ILE A 25 -6.89 -8.59 -2.50
N ALA A 26 -7.87 -9.19 -1.80
CA ALA A 26 -7.93 -10.63 -1.58
C ALA A 26 -7.97 -11.41 -2.92
N ALA A 27 -8.86 -11.02 -3.83
CA ALA A 27 -8.98 -11.68 -5.13
C ALA A 27 -7.70 -11.56 -5.98
N THR A 28 -6.93 -10.48 -5.82
CA THR A 28 -5.63 -10.31 -6.49
C THR A 28 -4.58 -11.26 -5.91
N LEU A 29 -4.49 -11.35 -4.58
CA LEU A 29 -3.58 -12.27 -3.90
C LEU A 29 -3.91 -13.73 -4.23
N ASP A 30 -5.19 -14.11 -4.22
CA ASP A 30 -5.64 -15.46 -4.61
C ASP A 30 -5.20 -15.84 -6.04
N ARG A 31 -5.24 -14.88 -6.98
CA ARG A 31 -4.78 -15.11 -8.36
C ARG A 31 -3.27 -15.29 -8.43
N VAL A 32 -2.51 -14.49 -7.69
CA VAL A 32 -1.04 -14.62 -7.61
C VAL A 32 -0.66 -15.97 -7.02
N ASP A 33 -1.28 -16.37 -5.92
CA ASP A 33 -0.99 -17.63 -5.25
C ASP A 33 -1.37 -18.83 -6.13
N ARG A 34 -2.51 -18.77 -6.82
CA ARG A 34 -2.89 -19.80 -7.79
C ARG A 34 -1.90 -19.90 -8.96
N ALA A 35 -1.46 -18.77 -9.53
CA ALA A 35 -0.50 -18.77 -10.64
C ALA A 35 0.91 -19.20 -10.21
N SER A 36 1.26 -18.93 -8.95
CA SER A 36 2.58 -19.28 -8.40
C SER A 36 2.73 -20.78 -8.11
N ALA A 37 1.63 -21.55 -8.12
CA ALA A 37 1.66 -23.01 -8.00
C ALA A 37 2.33 -23.69 -9.20
N ASP A 38 2.25 -23.07 -10.38
CA ASP A 38 2.79 -23.61 -11.64
C ASP A 38 4.19 -23.04 -11.97
N SER A 39 4.55 -21.87 -11.44
CA SER A 39 5.85 -21.23 -11.66
C SER A 39 6.20 -20.24 -10.54
N SER A 40 7.46 -20.23 -10.10
CA SER A 40 7.92 -19.28 -9.08
C SER A 40 7.92 -17.84 -9.58
N LEU A 41 7.64 -16.89 -8.68
CA LEU A 41 7.82 -15.46 -8.94
C LEU A 41 9.30 -15.14 -9.22
N SER A 42 9.56 -14.15 -10.06
CA SER A 42 10.89 -13.53 -10.14
C SER A 42 11.22 -12.79 -8.84
N ASP A 43 12.50 -12.56 -8.57
CA ASP A 43 12.95 -11.86 -7.35
C ASP A 43 12.28 -10.49 -7.17
N GLU A 44 12.16 -9.72 -8.26
CA GLU A 44 11.47 -8.41 -8.26
C GLU A 44 9.98 -8.55 -7.93
N ALA A 45 9.30 -9.56 -8.49
CA ALA A 45 7.89 -9.80 -8.21
C ALA A 45 7.67 -10.30 -6.77
N ALA A 46 8.58 -11.14 -6.26
CA ALA A 46 8.57 -11.58 -4.86
C ALA A 46 8.78 -10.40 -3.90
N HIS A 47 9.70 -9.49 -4.20
CA HIS A 47 9.92 -8.28 -3.42
C HIS A 47 8.68 -7.37 -3.39
N ARG A 48 8.01 -7.17 -4.53
CA ARG A 48 6.75 -6.41 -4.58
C ARG A 48 5.62 -7.10 -3.80
N ARG A 49 5.53 -8.43 -3.85
CA ARG A 49 4.56 -9.21 -3.06
C ARG A 49 4.81 -9.03 -1.56
N ASP A 50 6.06 -9.05 -1.13
CA ASP A 50 6.44 -8.77 0.27
C ASP A 50 6.08 -7.33 0.70
N ALA A 51 6.29 -6.34 -0.16
CA ALA A 51 5.86 -4.96 0.11
C ALA A 51 4.33 -4.85 0.26
N LEU A 52 3.55 -5.56 -0.57
CA LEU A 52 2.08 -5.61 -0.43
C LEU A 52 1.67 -6.23 0.92
N GLN A 53 2.32 -7.32 1.32
CA GLN A 53 2.09 -7.99 2.62
C GLN A 53 2.35 -7.03 3.79
N LYS A 54 3.50 -6.34 3.80
CA LYS A 54 3.81 -5.30 4.79
C LYS A 54 2.79 -4.15 4.80
N GLY A 55 2.28 -3.78 3.62
CA GLY A 55 1.23 -2.78 3.49
C GLY A 55 -0.07 -3.20 4.19
N ILE A 56 -0.47 -4.46 4.05
CA ILE A 56 -1.65 -5.03 4.72
C ILE A 56 -1.46 -5.03 6.24
N GLU A 57 -0.27 -5.37 6.72
CA GLU A 57 0.07 -5.33 8.14
C GLU A 57 -0.02 -3.91 8.73
N ILE A 58 0.42 -2.89 7.99
CA ILE A 58 0.25 -1.48 8.39
C ILE A 58 -1.24 -1.12 8.48
N ILE A 59 -2.05 -1.53 7.49
CA ILE A 59 -3.49 -1.26 7.49
C ILE A 59 -4.19 -1.92 8.69
N ALA A 60 -3.80 -3.15 9.04
CA ALA A 60 -4.38 -3.90 10.15
C ALA A 60 -3.93 -3.40 11.54
N SER A 61 -2.83 -2.64 11.61
CA SER A 61 -2.29 -2.15 12.88
C SER A 61 -3.12 -1.02 13.52
N GLU A 62 -2.84 -0.71 14.79
CA GLU A 62 -3.46 0.43 15.51
C GLU A 62 -2.86 1.79 15.10
N GLY A 63 -3.47 2.89 15.57
CA GLY A 63 -3.01 4.27 15.33
C GLY A 63 -3.85 5.06 14.33
N SER A 64 -3.57 6.36 14.17
CA SER A 64 -4.24 7.26 13.21
C SER A 64 -3.35 7.66 12.03
N ASP A 65 -2.15 7.06 11.93
CA ASP A 65 -1.08 7.44 11.00
C ASP A 65 -0.81 6.37 9.92
N ARG A 66 -1.70 5.39 9.75
CA ARG A 66 -1.55 4.28 8.78
C ARG A 66 -1.22 4.75 7.37
N ALA A 67 -1.86 5.82 6.90
CA ALA A 67 -1.61 6.39 5.58
C ALA A 67 -0.17 6.91 5.43
N ALA A 68 0.37 7.59 6.44
CA ALA A 68 1.74 8.07 6.43
C ALA A 68 2.74 6.91 6.46
N ARG A 69 2.47 5.88 7.26
CA ARG A 69 3.29 4.66 7.33
C ARG A 69 3.27 3.89 6.01
N LEU A 70 2.10 3.76 5.36
CA LEU A 70 1.98 3.18 4.01
C LEU A 70 2.80 3.99 2.98
N GLN A 71 2.69 5.32 3.02
CA GLN A 71 3.44 6.17 2.10
C GLN A 71 4.96 6.00 2.31
N MET A 72 5.42 5.88 3.55
CA MET A 72 6.83 5.64 3.85
C MET A 72 7.30 4.28 3.33
N LEU A 73 6.49 3.22 3.48
CA LEU A 73 6.81 1.88 2.95
C LEU A 73 7.08 1.88 1.43
N TYR A 74 6.36 2.70 0.67
CA TYR A 74 6.51 2.80 -0.78
C TYR A 74 7.40 3.97 -1.24
N SER A 75 7.97 4.73 -0.30
CA SER A 75 8.91 5.79 -0.61
C SER A 75 10.28 5.19 -0.96
N ARG A 76 10.97 5.80 -1.92
CA ARG A 76 12.36 5.43 -2.22
C ARG A 76 13.24 5.85 -1.04
N GLU A 77 14.23 5.02 -0.71
CA GLU A 77 15.31 5.46 0.17
C GLU A 77 15.98 6.71 -0.41
N TYR A 78 16.34 7.64 0.49
CA TYR A 78 17.10 8.81 0.10
C TYR A 78 18.43 8.38 -0.51
N GLN A 79 18.66 8.72 -1.77
CA GLN A 79 19.94 8.52 -2.44
C GLN A 79 20.75 9.82 -2.41
N PRO A 80 21.87 9.89 -1.67
CA PRO A 80 22.83 10.98 -1.82
C PRO A 80 23.25 11.06 -3.29
N GLY A 81 23.13 12.25 -3.89
CA GLY A 81 23.44 12.46 -5.30
C GLY A 81 22.33 12.08 -6.30
N TRP A 82 21.07 12.00 -5.84
CA TRP A 82 19.94 11.74 -6.74
C TRP A 82 19.85 12.77 -7.88
N ARG A 83 20.25 14.04 -7.67
CA ARG A 83 20.27 15.05 -8.74
C ARG A 83 21.24 14.71 -9.87
N GLU A 84 22.45 14.22 -9.54
CA GLU A 84 23.38 13.75 -10.57
C GLU A 84 22.85 12.47 -11.23
N THR A 85 22.31 11.55 -10.44
CA THR A 85 21.77 10.26 -10.89
C THR A 85 20.60 10.42 -11.87
N PHE A 86 19.74 11.42 -11.65
CA PHE A 86 18.57 11.71 -12.49
C PHE A 86 18.78 12.90 -13.46
N GLY A 87 20.02 13.36 -13.66
CA GLY A 87 20.36 14.38 -14.65
C GLY A 87 19.78 15.78 -14.37
N MET A 88 19.34 16.06 -13.15
CA MET A 88 18.78 17.35 -12.75
C MET A 88 19.90 18.30 -12.29
N LYS A 89 20.72 18.77 -13.24
CA LYS A 89 21.64 19.89 -13.00
C LYS A 89 20.87 21.20 -13.17
N SER A 90 20.84 22.02 -12.12
CA SER A 90 20.48 23.43 -12.25
C SER A 90 21.51 24.10 -13.16
N SER A 91 21.06 24.71 -14.24
CA SER A 91 21.87 25.57 -15.11
C SER A 91 22.25 26.87 -14.40
#